data_AF-A0A948HWL1-F1
#
_entry.id   AF-A0A948HWL1-F1
#
_cell.length_a   1.000
_cell.length_b   1.000
_cell.length_c   1.000
_cell.angle_alpha   90.00
_cell.angle_beta   90.00
_cell.angle_gamma   90.00
#
_symmetry.space_group_name_H-M   'P 1'
#
loop_
_entity.id
_entity.type
_entity.pdbx_description
1 polymer ?
#
loop_
_entity_poly.entity_id
_entity_poly.type
_entity_poly.pdbx_seq_one_letter_code
_entity_poly.pdbx_strand_id
1 'polypeptide(L)'
;MKTIKTCMVLSAALFMGAANAETDQEMVYSTETYCLLSNEGAEPNYLAAYAKKLGMTPSRAICNHFKQIVEESRPKDWDYPGGRPYPGSVIRLSKSQIDLLKASKTAKQ
;
A
#
# COMPACT_ATOMS: atom_id res chain seq x y z
N MET A 1 -60.47 4.92 -33.66
CA MET A 1 -59.05 4.62 -34.00
C MET A 1 -58.35 5.97 -34.09
N LYS A 2 -57.25 6.32 -33.42
CA LYS A 2 -56.15 5.61 -32.77
C LYS A 2 -55.47 6.62 -31.80
N THR A 3 -55.10 6.15 -30.60
CA THR A 3 -53.91 6.53 -29.78
C THR A 3 -53.74 8.02 -29.40
N ILE A 4 -53.94 8.49 -28.15
CA ILE A 4 -53.25 8.14 -26.89
C ILE A 4 -51.82 7.66 -27.15
N LYS A 5 -50.82 8.55 -27.12
CA LYS A 5 -49.38 8.26 -26.87
C LYS A 5 -48.50 9.51 -27.01
N THR A 6 -48.76 10.55 -26.22
CA THR A 6 -47.84 11.70 -26.11
C THR A 6 -47.82 12.17 -24.67
N CYS A 7 -47.17 11.40 -23.78
CA CYS A 7 -46.79 11.91 -22.45
C CYS A 7 -45.74 11.09 -21.68
N MET A 8 -45.11 10.06 -22.26
CA MET A 8 -44.30 9.11 -21.44
C MET A 8 -42.91 8.83 -22.02
N VAL A 9 -42.16 9.84 -22.44
CA VAL A 9 -40.74 9.64 -22.83
C VAL A 9 -39.79 10.74 -22.34
N LEU A 10 -40.23 11.74 -21.56
CA LEU A 10 -39.34 12.83 -21.13
C LEU A 10 -38.70 12.67 -19.73
N SER A 11 -38.93 11.55 -19.03
CA SER A 11 -38.41 11.35 -17.67
C SER A 11 -37.19 10.42 -17.59
N ALA A 12 -36.77 9.82 -18.70
CA ALA A 12 -35.64 8.87 -18.72
C ALA A 12 -34.25 9.53 -18.88
N ALA A 13 -34.19 10.84 -19.08
CA ALA A 13 -32.93 11.55 -19.36
C ALA A 13 -32.21 12.08 -18.10
N LEU A 14 -32.71 11.82 -16.89
CA LEU A 14 -32.22 12.47 -15.65
C LEU A 14 -31.40 11.58 -14.71
N PHE A 15 -31.07 10.34 -15.08
CA PHE A 15 -30.31 9.43 -14.20
C PHE A 15 -29.08 8.76 -14.85
N MET A 16 -28.52 9.34 -15.91
CA MET A 16 -27.22 8.91 -16.48
C MET A 16 -26.18 10.01 -16.31
N GLY A 17 -25.94 10.44 -15.07
CA GLY A 17 -25.02 11.53 -14.76
C GLY A 17 -24.25 11.41 -13.46
N ALA A 18 -24.46 10.36 -12.67
CA ALA A 18 -23.52 9.99 -11.61
C ALA A 18 -22.45 9.07 -12.23
N ALA A 19 -21.71 9.59 -13.21
CA ALA A 19 -20.41 9.03 -13.50
C ALA A 19 -19.61 9.20 -12.22
N ASN A 20 -19.25 8.07 -11.60
CA ASN A 20 -18.37 8.04 -10.45
C ASN A 20 -17.18 8.95 -10.77
N ALA A 21 -17.02 10.00 -9.97
CA ALA A 21 -15.71 10.61 -9.82
C ALA A 21 -14.84 9.57 -9.11
N GLU A 22 -14.41 8.54 -9.86
CA GLU A 22 -13.17 7.86 -9.55
C GLU A 22 -12.15 8.98 -9.62
N THR A 23 -11.76 9.47 -8.44
CA THR A 23 -10.50 10.16 -8.29
C THR A 23 -9.49 9.21 -8.89
N ASP A 24 -9.03 9.54 -10.09
CA ASP A 24 -7.94 8.87 -10.78
C ASP A 24 -6.74 9.05 -9.85
N GLN A 25 -6.62 8.15 -8.88
CA GLN A 25 -5.46 8.07 -8.03
C GLN A 25 -4.38 7.63 -8.99
N GLU A 26 -3.68 8.61 -9.55
CA GLU A 26 -2.53 8.40 -10.40
C GLU A 26 -1.58 7.47 -9.66
N MET A 27 -1.67 6.18 -9.96
CA MET A 27 -0.90 5.15 -9.28
C MET A 27 0.55 5.39 -9.68
N VAL A 28 1.33 5.96 -8.76
CA VAL A 28 2.74 6.24 -8.99
C VAL A 28 3.49 4.90 -8.98
N TYR A 29 3.89 4.45 -10.16
CA TYR A 29 4.71 3.24 -10.30
C TYR A 29 6.16 3.59 -9.99
N SER A 30 6.71 2.99 -8.94
CA SER A 30 8.09 3.20 -8.52
C SER A 30 8.91 1.89 -8.59
N THR A 31 10.23 2.03 -8.71
CA THR A 31 11.18 0.89 -8.72
C THR A 31 11.23 0.20 -7.36
N GLU A 32 11.09 0.97 -6.28
CA GLU A 32 11.07 0.52 -4.88
C GLU A 32 9.90 -0.43 -4.65
N THR A 33 8.70 -0.03 -5.06
CA THR A 33 7.48 -0.82 -4.92
C THR A 33 7.55 -2.09 -5.77
N TYR A 34 8.08 -2.02 -6.98
CA TYR A 34 8.33 -3.23 -7.78
C TYR A 34 9.27 -4.21 -7.05
N CYS A 35 10.38 -3.72 -6.51
CA CYS A 35 11.35 -4.56 -5.83
C CYS A 35 10.80 -5.13 -4.51
N LEU A 36 9.94 -4.39 -3.80
CA LEU A 36 9.23 -4.88 -2.63
C LEU A 36 8.29 -6.04 -3.01
N LEU A 37 7.43 -5.85 -4.01
CA LEU A 37 6.49 -6.87 -4.49
C LEU A 37 7.19 -8.13 -4.99
N SER A 38 8.28 -7.95 -5.73
CA SER A 38 9.12 -9.05 -6.21
C SER A 38 9.72 -9.86 -5.06
N ASN A 39 10.20 -9.19 -4.00
CA ASN A 39 10.74 -9.84 -2.80
C ASN A 39 9.66 -10.55 -1.95
N GLU A 40 8.43 -10.06 -1.96
CA GLU A 40 7.28 -10.66 -1.27
C GLU A 40 6.66 -11.84 -2.04
N GLY A 41 7.18 -12.14 -3.24
CA GLY A 41 6.70 -13.27 -4.05
C GLY A 41 5.39 -12.97 -4.76
N ALA A 42 5.15 -11.71 -5.16
CA ALA A 42 4.01 -11.34 -5.97
C ALA A 42 3.95 -12.16 -7.28
N GLU A 43 2.73 -12.32 -7.79
CA GLU A 43 2.45 -13.18 -8.93
C GLU A 43 3.19 -12.68 -10.21
N PRO A 44 3.77 -13.57 -11.04
CA PRO A 44 4.62 -13.16 -12.16
C PRO A 44 3.93 -12.26 -13.20
N ASN A 45 2.64 -12.51 -13.51
CA ASN A 45 1.92 -11.69 -14.48
C ASN A 45 1.66 -10.29 -13.92
N TYR A 46 1.41 -10.17 -12.62
CA TYR A 46 1.31 -8.89 -11.94
C TYR A 46 2.63 -8.09 -12.01
N LEU A 47 3.76 -8.74 -11.73
CA LEU A 47 5.08 -8.08 -11.86
C LEU A 47 5.36 -7.65 -13.30
N ALA A 48 5.00 -8.46 -14.29
CA ALA A 48 5.15 -8.10 -15.70
C ALA A 48 4.29 -6.88 -16.09
N ALA A 49 3.04 -6.82 -15.62
CA ALA A 49 2.16 -5.68 -15.84
C ALA A 49 2.70 -4.41 -15.15
N TYR A 50 3.22 -4.55 -13.94
CA TYR A 50 3.85 -3.45 -13.21
C TYR A 50 5.09 -2.93 -13.94
N ALA A 51 6.01 -3.80 -14.37
CA ALA A 51 7.20 -3.42 -15.11
C ALA A 51 6.86 -2.70 -16.43
N LYS A 52 5.77 -3.11 -17.10
CA LYS A 52 5.25 -2.43 -18.29
C LYS A 52 4.79 -1.01 -17.97
N LYS A 53 4.12 -0.79 -16.84
CA LYS A 53 3.69 0.55 -16.38
C LYS A 53 4.87 1.42 -15.97
N LEU A 54 5.89 0.81 -15.37
CA LEU A 54 7.14 1.47 -14.99
C LEU A 54 8.03 1.83 -16.21
N GLY A 55 7.82 1.17 -17.35
CA GLY A 55 8.63 1.34 -18.56
C GLY A 55 9.98 0.60 -18.54
N MET A 56 10.27 -0.13 -17.46
CA MET A 56 11.46 -0.96 -17.33
C MET A 56 11.22 -2.11 -16.35
N THR A 57 12.00 -3.17 -16.48
CA THR A 57 12.05 -4.25 -15.48
C THR A 57 13.28 -4.05 -14.60
N PRO A 58 13.13 -3.67 -13.32
CA PRO A 58 14.25 -3.55 -12.40
C PRO A 58 15.05 -4.85 -12.32
N SER A 59 16.38 -4.73 -12.40
CA SER A 59 17.27 -5.89 -12.33
C SER A 59 17.34 -6.43 -10.90
N ARG A 60 17.72 -7.71 -10.77
CA ARG A 60 17.95 -8.32 -9.46
C ARG A 60 18.98 -7.55 -8.63
N ALA A 61 19.99 -6.97 -9.26
CA ALA A 61 21.00 -6.16 -8.58
C ALA A 61 20.40 -4.89 -7.96
N ILE A 62 19.51 -4.19 -8.69
CA ILE A 62 18.80 -3.01 -8.18
C ILE A 62 17.93 -3.38 -6.98
N CYS A 63 17.15 -4.45 -7.09
CA CYS A 63 16.28 -4.88 -5.99
C CYS A 63 17.06 -5.36 -4.76
N ASN A 64 18.22 -5.97 -4.95
CA ASN A 64 19.12 -6.32 -3.84
C ASN A 64 19.68 -5.07 -3.16
N HIS A 65 20.05 -4.04 -3.93
CA HIS A 65 20.57 -2.79 -3.37
C HIS A 65 19.49 -2.04 -2.59
N PHE A 66 18.25 -2.03 -3.10
CA PHE A 66 17.10 -1.48 -2.37
C PHE A 66 16.86 -2.24 -1.05
N LYS A 67 16.93 -3.58 -1.08
CA LYS A 67 16.81 -4.40 0.13
C LYS A 67 17.84 -4.02 1.20
N GLN A 68 19.08 -3.76 0.81
CA GLN A 68 20.14 -3.33 1.74
C GLN A 68 19.82 -1.97 2.38
N ILE A 69 19.38 -0.99 1.57
CA ILE A 69 19.00 0.34 2.06
C ILE A 69 17.83 0.24 3.04
N VAL A 70 16.82 -0.57 2.72
CA VAL A 70 15.67 -0.80 3.60
C VAL A 70 16.10 -1.46 4.91
N GLU A 71 16.99 -2.44 4.87
CA GLU A 71 17.47 -3.11 6.07
C GLU A 71 18.34 -2.20 6.97
N GLU A 72 19.07 -1.27 6.37
CA GLU A 72 19.85 -0.26 7.09
C GLU A 72 18.97 0.82 7.74
N SER A 73 17.91 1.23 7.04
CA SER A 73 16.99 2.28 7.50
C SER A 73 15.91 1.79 8.45
N ARG A 74 15.58 0.49 8.43
CA ARG A 74 14.58 -0.08 9.32
C ARG A 74 15.06 -0.05 10.77
N PRO A 75 14.21 0.38 11.72
CA PRO A 75 14.52 0.24 13.13
C PRO A 75 14.77 -1.23 13.49
N LYS A 76 15.98 -1.53 13.93
CA LYS A 76 16.36 -2.88 14.39
C LYS A 76 15.66 -3.26 15.70
N ASP A 77 15.18 -2.26 16.43
CA ASP A 77 14.47 -2.41 17.68
C ASP A 77 13.11 -1.71 17.66
N TRP A 78 12.20 -2.25 18.47
CA TRP A 78 10.86 -1.70 18.70
C TRP A 78 10.91 -0.32 19.38
N ASP A 79 11.97 -0.05 20.13
CA ASP A 79 12.22 1.20 20.86
C ASP A 79 12.94 2.19 19.94
N TYR A 80 12.25 2.64 18.89
CA TYR A 80 12.81 3.58 17.91
C TYR A 80 12.65 5.03 18.39
N PRO A 81 13.73 5.78 18.67
CA PRO A 81 13.64 7.12 19.29
C PRO A 81 12.91 8.16 18.43
N GLY A 82 12.93 8.00 17.10
CA GLY A 82 12.25 8.87 16.15
C GLY A 82 10.82 8.46 15.82
N GLY A 83 10.40 7.26 16.24
CA GLY A 83 9.09 6.69 15.93
C GLY A 83 8.04 7.22 16.88
N ARG A 84 7.51 8.42 16.61
CA ARG A 84 6.31 8.85 17.32
C ARG A 84 5.14 8.01 16.82
N PRO A 85 4.47 7.26 17.70
CA PRO A 85 3.29 6.52 17.29
C PRO A 85 2.18 7.48 16.88
N TYR A 86 1.29 7.01 16.01
CA TYR A 86 0.09 7.77 15.67
C TYR A 86 -0.75 8.00 16.94
N PRO A 87 -1.36 9.20 17.10
CA PRO A 87 -2.23 9.48 18.24
C PRO A 87 -3.35 8.43 18.34
N GLY A 88 -3.50 7.82 19.51
CA GLY A 88 -4.51 6.78 19.76
C GLY A 88 -4.13 5.35 19.32
N SER A 89 -2.99 5.15 18.66
CA SER A 89 -2.54 3.82 18.22
C SER A 89 -1.52 3.16 19.15
N VAL A 90 -1.36 3.64 20.39
CA VAL A 90 -0.35 3.13 21.33
C VAL A 90 -0.83 2.90 22.75
N ILE A 91 -0.28 1.83 23.31
CA ILE A 91 -0.26 1.54 24.74
C ILE A 91 1.13 1.91 25.25
N ARG A 92 1.21 2.81 26.24
CA ARG A 92 2.48 3.09 26.93
C ARG A 92 2.78 1.97 27.91
N LEU A 93 3.91 1.30 27.72
CA LEU A 93 4.40 0.29 28.65
C LEU A 93 5.05 0.95 29.86
N SER A 94 4.89 0.35 31.04
CA SER A 94 5.63 0.74 32.24
C SER A 94 7.10 0.34 32.13
N LYS A 95 7.97 0.97 32.93
CA LYS A 95 9.40 0.62 32.98
C LYS A 95 9.63 -0.87 33.28
N SER A 96 8.86 -1.45 34.20
CA SER A 96 8.95 -2.87 34.53
C SER A 96 8.59 -3.80 33.38
N GLN A 97 7.59 -3.43 32.55
CA GLN A 97 7.23 -4.18 31.36
C GLN A 97 8.34 -4.12 30.29
N ILE A 98 8.97 -2.96 30.13
CA ILE A 98 10.11 -2.77 29.22
C ILE A 98 11.30 -3.65 29.65
N ASP A 99 11.62 -3.66 30.95
CA ASP A 99 12.74 -4.44 31.49
C ASP A 99 12.51 -5.95 31.31
N LEU A 100 11.26 -6.42 31.51
CA LEU A 100 10.88 -7.81 31.26
C LEU A 100 11.00 -8.20 29.78
N LEU A 101 10.56 -7.33 28.87
CA LEU A 101 10.72 -7.56 27.42
C LEU A 101 12.20 -7.63 27.02
N LYS A 102 13.04 -6.73 27.56
CA LYS A 102 14.49 -6.73 27.30
C LYS A 102 15.16 -8.02 27.79
N ALA A 103 14.84 -8.46 29.01
CA ALA A 103 15.36 -9.72 29.55
C ALA A 103 14.91 -10.95 28.74
N SER A 104 13.67 -10.96 28.24
CA SER A 104 13.14 -12.07 27.44
C SER A 104 13.80 -12.22 26.06
N LYS A 105 14.28 -11.12 25.46
CA LYS A 105 15.05 -11.16 24.20
C LYS A 105 16.40 -11.83 24.40
N THR A 106 17.09 -11.56 25.51
CA THR A 106 18.42 -12.12 25.81
C THR A 106 18.36 -13.62 26.14
N ALA A 107 17.24 -14.10 26.68
CA ALA A 107 17.06 -15.51 27.05
C ALA A 107 16.73 -16.44 25.86
N LYS A 108 16.40 -15.90 24.68
CA LYS A 108 16.04 -16.66 23.48
C LYS A 108 17.18 -16.79 22.46
N GLN A 109 18.39 -16.36 22.83
CA GLN A 109 19.56 -16.32 21.96
C GLN A 109 20.57 -17.41 22.34
#